data_AF-A0A930RD91-F1
#
_entry.id   AF-A0A930RD91-F1
#
_cell.length_a   1.000
_cell.length_b   1.000
_cell.length_c   1.000
_cell.angle_alpha   90.00
_cell.angle_beta   90.00
_cell.angle_gamma   90.00
#
_symmetry.space_group_name_H-M   'P 1'
#
loop_
_entity.id
_entity.type
_entity.pdbx_description
1 polymer ?
#
loop_
_entity_poly.entity_id
_entity_poly.type
_entity_poly.pdbx_seq_one_letter_code
_entity_poly.pdbx_strand_id
1 'polypeptide(L)' 'MYFYYYEDIYIYALSLVKELGGTKCSVSLDAYKLEHFHLNFDRINQILTAFVIGEGELL' A
#
# COMPACT_ATOMS: atom_id res chain seq x y z
N MET A 1 -2.82 1.50 -3.73
CA MET A 1 -1.52 1.90 -4.28
C MET A 1 -1.45 1.30 -5.67
N TYR A 2 -1.59 2.08 -6.75
CA TYR A 2 -1.36 1.53 -8.08
C TYR A 2 0.14 1.45 -8.31
N PHE A 3 0.70 0.25 -8.20
CA PHE A 3 2.13 0.01 -8.41
C PHE A 3 2.44 0.16 -9.90
N TYR A 4 2.80 1.37 -10.35
CA TYR A 4 3.29 1.66 -11.71
C TYR A 4 4.65 0.99 -12.00
N TYR A 5 4.78 -0.31 -11.73
CA TYR A 5 6.03 -1.08 -11.80
C TYR A 5 7.11 -0.68 -10.77
N TYR A 6 6.77 0.11 -9.75
CA TYR A 6 7.69 0.58 -8.70
C TYR A 6 7.39 -0.01 -7.31
N GLU A 7 6.93 -1.27 -7.24
CA GLU A 7 6.55 -1.91 -5.97
C GLU A 7 7.64 -1.83 -4.90
N ASP A 8 8.90 -1.99 -5.31
CA ASP A 8 10.10 -1.87 -4.49
C ASP A 8 10.19 -0.52 -3.76
N ILE A 9 9.90 0.60 -4.44
CA ILE A 9 9.90 1.94 -3.84
C ILE A 9 8.82 2.05 -2.75
N TYR A 10 7.65 1.46 -2.98
CA TYR A 10 6.57 1.49 -2.01
C TYR A 10 6.85 0.62 -0.79
N ILE A 11 7.45 -0.56 -0.99
CA ILE A 11 7.91 -1.42 0.12
C ILE A 11 8.96 -0.68 0.95
N TYR A 12 9.92 -0.01 0.29
CA TYR A 12 10.94 0.79 0.96
C TYR A 12 10.35 1.97 1.73
N ALA A 13 9.40 2.70 1.13
CA ALA A 13 8.75 3.81 1.82
C ALA A 13 7.98 3.32 3.06
N LEU A 14 7.29 2.18 2.94
CA LEU A 14 6.55 1.59 4.05
C LEU A 14 7.46 1.08 5.17
N SER A 15 8.61 0.49 4.84
CA SER A 15 9.61 0.09 5.84
C SER A 15 10.17 1.29 6.59
N LEU A 16 10.50 2.38 5.89
CA LEU A 16 10.98 3.60 6.51
C LEU A 16 9.94 4.21 7.47
N VAL A 17 8.67 4.25 7.07
CA VAL A 17 7.58 4.76 7.93
C VAL A 17 7.46 3.90 9.20
N LYS A 18 7.53 2.57 9.11
CA LYS A 18 7.51 1.68 10.28
C LYS A 18 8.73 1.88 11.18
N GLU A 19 9.93 1.98 10.60
CA GLU A 19 11.16 2.24 11.35
C GLU A 19 11.11 3.56 12.14
N LEU A 20 10.43 4.57 11.60
CA LEU A 20 10.22 5.87 12.25
C LEU A 20 9.05 5.88 13.25
N GLY A 21 8.39 4.74 13.49
CA GLY A 21 7.28 4.62 14.44
C GLY A 21 5.92 5.03 13.88
N GLY A 22 5.78 5.14 12.55
CA GLY A 22 4.50 5.38 11.88
C GLY A 22 3.54 4.20 12.04
N THR A 23 2.31 4.51 12.45
CA THR A 23 1.28 3.51 12.78
C THR A 23 0.08 3.51 11.84
N LYS A 24 -0.02 4.51 10.97
CA LYS A 24 -1.16 4.67 10.06
C LYS A 24 -0.72 4.84 8.61
N CYS A 25 -1.49 4.26 7.70
CA CYS A 25 -1.32 4.46 6.26
C CYS A 25 -2.67 4.46 5.55
N SER A 26 -2.75 5.09 4.38
CA SER A 26 -3.89 4.97 3.48
C SER A 26 -3.49 4.27 2.20
N VAL A 27 -4.43 3.53 1.62
CA VAL A 27 -4.25 2.88 0.33
C VAL A 27 -5.23 3.50 -0.64
N SER A 28 -4.71 4.29 -1.58
CA SER A 28 -5.51 4.85 -2.68
C SER A 28 -5.13 4.21 -4.01
N LEU A 29 -6.10 4.03 -4.89
CA LEU A 29 -5.83 3.61 -6.26
C LEU A 29 -5.21 4.72 -7.10
N ASP A 30 -5.47 5.97 -6.73
CA ASP A 30 -5.15 7.17 -7.52
C ASP A 30 -5.41 6.98 -9.03
N ALA A 31 -6.51 6.27 -9.32
CA ALA A 31 -6.88 5.87 -10.66
C ALA A 31 -7.70 6.98 -11.31
N TYR A 32 -7.18 7.54 -12.39
CA TYR A 32 -7.91 8.50 -13.23
C TYR A 32 -8.73 7.81 -14.35
N LYS A 33 -8.63 6.47 -14.46
CA LYS A 33 -9.40 5.65 -15.41
C LYS A 33 -10.03 4.44 -14.73
N LEU A 34 -11.24 4.09 -15.17
CA LEU A 34 -11.99 2.94 -14.65
C LEU A 34 -11.29 1.60 -14.89
N GLU A 35 -10.53 1.46 -15.98
CA GLU A 35 -9.76 0.25 -16.29
C GLU A 35 -8.68 -0.09 -15.24
N HIS A 36 -8.31 0.86 -14.38
CA HIS A 36 -7.39 0.64 -13.27
C HIS A 36 -8.11 0.24 -11.96
N PHE A 37 -9.45 0.34 -11.92
CA PHE A 37 -10.27 -0.06 -10.78
C PHE A 37 -10.16 -1.58 -10.59
N HIS A 38 -9.48 -2.00 -9.52
CA HIS A 38 -9.22 -3.39 -9.08
C HIS A 38 -7.90 -4.03 -9.52
N LEU A 39 -7.07 -3.35 -10.29
CA LEU A 39 -5.73 -3.86 -10.57
C LEU A 39 -4.92 -3.97 -9.26
N ASN A 40 -4.39 -5.17 -9.00
CA ASN A 40 -3.44 -5.48 -7.93
C ASN A 40 -3.95 -5.42 -6.48
N PHE A 41 -5.26 -5.50 -6.22
CA PHE A 41 -5.80 -5.52 -4.84
C PHE A 41 -5.23 -6.68 -4.02
N ASP A 42 -5.13 -7.88 -4.59
CA ASP A 42 -4.55 -9.04 -3.91
C ASP A 42 -3.09 -8.80 -3.50
N ARG A 43 -2.32 -8.13 -4.38
CA ARG A 43 -0.92 -7.81 -4.09
C ARG A 43 -0.79 -6.75 -3.00
N ILE A 44 -1.65 -5.73 -3.02
CA ILE A 44 -1.73 -4.75 -1.93
C ILE A 44 -2.02 -5.45 -0.60
N ASN A 45 -3.00 -6.36 -0.56
CA ASN A 45 -3.35 -7.10 0.66
C ASN A 45 -2.18 -7.96 1.17
N GLN A 46 -1.42 -8.59 0.27
CA GLN A 46 -0.20 -9.31 0.65
C GLN A 46 0.85 -8.39 1.30
N ILE A 47 1.07 -7.20 0.74
CA ILE A 47 2.00 -6.22 1.28
C ILE A 47 1.52 -5.73 2.66
N LEU A 48 0.26 -5.34 2.79
CA LEU A 48 -0.30 -4.91 4.09
C LEU A 48 -0.15 -6.00 5.16
N THR A 49 -0.40 -7.25 4.79
CA THR A 49 -0.22 -8.41 5.68
C THR A 49 1.24 -8.58 6.09
N ALA A 50 2.19 -8.47 5.15
CA ALA A 50 3.62 -8.59 5.42
C ALA A 50 4.14 -7.52 6.40
N PHE A 51 3.53 -6.34 6.39
CA PHE A 51 3.86 -5.22 7.29
C PHE A 51 3.01 -5.18 8.58
N VAL A 52 2.16 -6.19 8.80
CA VAL A 52 1.24 -6.26 9.94
C VAL A 52 0.42 -4.96 10.04
N ILE A 53 -0.29 -4.64 8.96
CA ILE A 53 -1.19 -3.49 8.87
C ILE A 53 -2.61 -4.02 8.76
N GLY A 54 -3.38 -3.87 9.83
CA GLY A 54 -4.79 -4.23 9.88
C GLY A 54 -5.72 -3.04 9.62
N GLU A 55 -7.03 -3.27 9.78
CA GLU A 55 -8.05 -2.23 9.60
C GLU A 55 -7.90 -1.05 10.57
N GLY A 56 -7.32 -1.25 11.76
CA GLY A 56 -7.12 -0.17 12.74
C GLY A 56 -6.03 0.84 12.35
N GLU A 57 -5.12 0.42 11.49
CA GLU A 57 -3.98 1.16 10.97
C GLU A 57 -4.29 1.81 9.60
N LEU A 58 -5.38 1.41 8.95
CA LEU A 58 -5.87 2.03 7.72
C LEU A 58 -6.67 3.30 8.03
N LEU A 59 -6.48 4.34 7.21
CA LEU A 59 -7.19 5.62 7.25
C LEU A 59 -8.35 5.67 6.26
#